data_AF-A0A7S0YGX5-F1
#
_entry.id   AF-A0A7S0YGX5-F1
#
_cell.length_a   1.000
_cell.length_b   1.000
_cell.length_c   1.000
_cell.angle_alpha   90.00
_cell.angle_beta   90.00
_cell.angle_gamma   90.00
#
_symmetry.space_group_name_H-M   'P 1'
#
loop_
_entity.id
_entity.type
_entity.pdbx_description
1 polymer ?
#
loop_
_entity_poly.entity_id
_entity_poly.type
_entity_poly.pdbx_seq_one_letter_code
_entity_poly.pdbx_strand_id
1 'polypeptide(L)'
;RAALVAAYQAVTEVDPRDVEAYMRVGEILEFSDPALSARLYRKYPLNLSCPTKDDAFIAGEMVRLSMRGRDYQQWRWSDSEEFLAVAQGLVVMASVQSLDVISSYVDKLEAADQTTALCEIYAKVNKREIDNQTMQDFFQRKAWVPPK
;
A
#
# COMPACT_ATOMS: atom_id res chain seq x y z
N ARG A 1 -19.16 -4.84 -20.73
CA ARG A 1 -17.95 -4.85 -19.87
C ARG A 1 -16.84 -3.97 -20.44
N ALA A 2 -16.29 -4.27 -21.64
CA ALA A 2 -15.22 -3.47 -22.26
C ALA A 2 -15.59 -1.98 -22.42
N ALA A 3 -16.79 -1.67 -22.91
CA ALA A 3 -17.26 -0.28 -23.05
C ALA A 3 -17.37 0.46 -21.71
N LEU A 4 -17.74 -0.22 -20.63
CA LEU A 4 -17.83 0.38 -19.29
C LEU A 4 -16.43 0.65 -18.70
N VAL A 5 -15.49 -0.30 -18.87
CA VAL A 5 -14.09 -0.11 -18.48
C VAL A 5 -13.51 1.10 -19.20
N ALA A 6 -13.70 1.20 -20.52
CA ALA A 6 -13.21 2.34 -21.31
C ALA A 6 -13.84 3.67 -20.87
N ALA A 7 -15.15 3.70 -20.61
CA ALA A 7 -15.84 4.92 -20.18
C ALA A 7 -15.30 5.46 -18.86
N TYR A 8 -15.17 4.62 -17.83
CA TYR A 8 -14.63 5.07 -16.55
C TYR A 8 -13.11 5.31 -16.59
N GLN A 9 -12.34 4.58 -17.41
CA GLN A 9 -10.92 4.90 -17.62
C GLN A 9 -10.76 6.31 -18.22
N ALA A 10 -11.60 6.70 -19.17
CA ALA A 10 -11.61 8.06 -19.69
C ALA A 10 -11.92 9.09 -18.60
N VAL A 11 -12.79 8.77 -17.62
CA VAL A 11 -13.01 9.65 -16.45
C VAL A 11 -11.72 9.79 -15.63
N THR A 12 -11.00 8.70 -15.37
CA THR A 12 -9.72 8.76 -14.62
C THR A 12 -8.61 9.54 -15.35
N GLU A 13 -8.72 9.72 -16.66
CA GLU A 13 -7.81 10.57 -17.44
C GLU A 13 -8.17 12.06 -17.35
N VAL A 14 -9.46 12.38 -17.22
CA VAL A 14 -9.96 13.76 -17.09
C VAL A 14 -9.86 14.25 -15.65
N ASP A 15 -10.27 13.42 -14.69
CA ASP A 15 -10.11 13.65 -13.25
C ASP A 15 -9.37 12.45 -12.61
N PRO A 16 -8.03 12.52 -12.51
CA PRO A 16 -7.23 11.48 -11.89
C PRO A 16 -7.53 11.23 -10.41
N ARG A 17 -8.28 12.12 -9.75
CA ARG A 17 -8.66 12.00 -8.33
C ARG A 17 -10.10 11.51 -8.14
N ASP A 18 -10.83 11.17 -9.22
CA ASP A 18 -12.18 10.61 -9.13
C ASP A 18 -12.16 9.18 -8.57
N VAL A 19 -12.37 9.08 -7.27
CA VAL A 19 -12.38 7.81 -6.52
C VAL A 19 -13.45 6.86 -7.04
N GLU A 20 -14.64 7.37 -7.38
CA GLU A 20 -15.73 6.52 -7.84
C GLU A 20 -15.37 5.87 -9.17
N ALA A 21 -14.77 6.61 -10.11
CA ALA A 21 -14.32 6.03 -11.37
C ALA A 21 -13.31 4.89 -11.16
N TYR A 22 -12.34 5.08 -10.26
CA TYR A 22 -11.39 4.03 -9.90
C TYR A 22 -12.08 2.82 -9.26
N MET A 23 -13.02 3.03 -8.35
CA MET A 23 -13.78 1.94 -7.71
C MET A 23 -14.58 1.13 -8.75
N ARG A 24 -15.33 1.81 -9.63
CA ARG A 24 -16.17 1.14 -10.62
C ARG A 24 -15.35 0.32 -11.60
N VAL A 25 -14.24 0.84 -12.10
CA VAL A 25 -13.35 0.06 -12.98
C VAL A 25 -12.64 -1.03 -12.21
N GLY A 26 -12.16 -0.74 -11.00
CA GLY A 26 -11.45 -1.68 -10.15
C GLY A 26 -12.30 -2.91 -9.81
N GLU A 27 -13.56 -2.73 -9.46
CA GLU A 27 -14.53 -3.82 -9.22
C GLU A 27 -14.74 -4.66 -10.49
N ILE A 28 -14.97 -4.00 -11.64
CA ILE A 28 -15.14 -4.70 -12.91
C ILE A 28 -13.88 -5.47 -13.27
N LEU A 29 -12.69 -4.91 -13.04
CA LEU A 29 -11.42 -5.55 -13.37
C LEU A 29 -11.10 -6.68 -12.40
N GLU A 30 -11.31 -6.52 -11.09
CA GLU A 30 -10.99 -7.55 -10.10
C GLU A 30 -11.65 -8.88 -10.43
N PHE A 31 -12.91 -8.86 -10.88
CA PHE A 31 -13.61 -10.08 -11.26
C PHE A 31 -13.02 -10.79 -12.50
N SER A 32 -12.32 -10.07 -13.40
CA SER A 32 -11.72 -10.66 -14.62
C SER A 32 -10.22 -10.91 -14.49
N ASP A 33 -9.52 -9.93 -13.93
CA ASP A 33 -8.08 -9.79 -13.91
C ASP A 33 -7.70 -8.93 -12.68
N PRO A 34 -7.54 -9.57 -11.51
CA PRO A 34 -7.11 -8.89 -10.29
C PRO A 34 -5.78 -8.15 -10.42
N ALA A 35 -4.87 -8.64 -11.27
CA ALA A 35 -3.57 -8.02 -11.46
C ALA A 35 -3.72 -6.69 -12.23
N LEU A 36 -4.59 -6.65 -13.24
CA LEU A 36 -4.91 -5.41 -13.94
C LEU A 36 -5.65 -4.42 -13.03
N SER A 37 -6.52 -4.90 -12.14
CA SER A 37 -7.16 -4.05 -11.12
C SER A 37 -6.15 -3.41 -10.16
N ALA A 38 -5.18 -4.18 -9.65
CA ALA A 38 -4.09 -3.64 -8.83
C ALA A 38 -3.28 -2.58 -9.59
N ARG A 39 -2.96 -2.83 -10.87
CA ARG A 39 -2.26 -1.86 -11.73
C ARG A 39 -3.06 -0.59 -11.98
N LEU A 40 -4.38 -0.68 -12.06
CA LEU A 40 -5.24 0.50 -12.16
C LEU A 40 -5.11 1.34 -10.90
N TYR A 41 -5.35 0.78 -9.72
CA TYR A 41 -5.31 1.56 -8.48
C TYR A 41 -3.95 2.20 -8.21
N ARG A 42 -2.84 1.60 -8.67
CA ARG A 42 -1.50 2.21 -8.61
C ARG A 42 -1.36 3.51 -9.41
N LYS A 43 -2.25 3.79 -10.38
CA LYS A 43 -2.27 5.06 -11.13
C LYS A 43 -2.92 6.19 -10.35
N TYR A 44 -3.67 5.89 -9.29
CA TYR A 44 -4.30 6.92 -8.48
C TYR A 44 -3.22 7.80 -7.81
N PRO A 45 -3.28 9.13 -7.97
CA PRO A 45 -2.31 10.04 -7.39
C PRO A 45 -2.57 10.20 -5.88
N LEU A 46 -2.07 9.22 -5.11
CA LEU A 46 -2.16 9.21 -3.65
C LEU A 46 -1.48 10.44 -3.03
N ASN A 47 -2.16 11.09 -2.09
CA ASN A 47 -1.56 12.15 -1.31
C ASN A 47 -0.76 11.56 -0.13
N LEU A 48 0.56 11.50 -0.26
CA LEU A 48 1.43 10.93 0.79
C LEU A 48 1.72 11.89 1.95
N SER A 49 1.51 13.20 1.79
CA SER A 49 1.86 14.19 2.82
C SER A 49 0.71 14.49 3.76
N CYS A 50 -0.52 14.51 3.23
CA CYS A 50 -1.75 14.71 3.98
C CYS A 50 -2.86 13.81 3.41
N PRO A 51 -2.78 12.48 3.63
CA PRO A 51 -3.72 11.53 3.05
C PRO A 51 -5.14 11.75 3.57
N THR A 52 -6.13 11.58 2.69
CA THR A 52 -7.56 11.61 3.03
C THR A 52 -8.10 10.20 3.26
N LYS A 53 -9.38 10.10 3.66
CA LYS A 53 -10.09 8.82 3.73
C LYS A 53 -10.16 8.11 2.37
N ASP A 54 -10.27 8.88 1.29
CA ASP A 54 -10.30 8.35 -0.06
C ASP A 54 -8.94 7.81 -0.49
N ASP A 55 -7.85 8.51 -0.15
CA ASP A 55 -6.49 8.01 -0.36
C ASP A 55 -6.29 6.67 0.37
N ALA A 56 -6.73 6.57 1.63
CA ALA A 56 -6.66 5.33 2.41
C ALA A 56 -7.50 4.20 1.83
N PHE A 57 -8.69 4.51 1.30
CA PHE A 57 -9.54 3.51 0.65
C PHE A 57 -8.86 2.95 -0.61
N ILE A 58 -8.41 3.81 -1.52
CA ILE A 58 -7.74 3.40 -2.76
C ILE A 58 -6.44 2.65 -2.47
N ALA A 59 -5.65 3.14 -1.50
CA ALA A 59 -4.45 2.45 -1.03
C ALA A 59 -4.78 1.04 -0.50
N GLY A 60 -5.86 0.89 0.26
CA GLY A 60 -6.33 -0.39 0.78
C GLY A 60 -6.64 -1.40 -0.32
N GLU A 61 -7.37 -1.00 -1.35
CA GLU A 61 -7.69 -1.86 -2.48
C GLU A 61 -6.45 -2.27 -3.28
N MET A 62 -5.55 -1.31 -3.53
CA MET A 62 -4.27 -1.57 -4.18
C MET A 62 -3.41 -2.56 -3.39
N VAL A 63 -3.26 -2.36 -2.08
CA VAL A 63 -2.49 -3.26 -1.20
C VAL A 63 -3.13 -4.65 -1.15
N ARG A 64 -4.45 -4.72 -0.93
CA ARG A 64 -5.21 -5.99 -0.84
C ARG A 64 -5.01 -6.84 -2.09
N LEU A 65 -5.13 -6.23 -3.27
CA LEU A 65 -5.00 -6.91 -4.55
C LEU A 65 -3.55 -7.29 -4.85
N SER A 66 -2.60 -6.38 -4.63
CA SER A 66 -1.17 -6.63 -4.92
C SER A 66 -0.60 -7.73 -4.02
N MET A 67 -1.04 -7.77 -2.76
CA MET A 67 -0.60 -8.78 -1.80
C MET A 67 -1.41 -10.09 -1.87
N ARG A 68 -2.44 -10.22 -2.69
CA ARG A 68 -3.29 -11.42 -2.70
C ARG A 68 -2.52 -12.67 -3.19
N GLY A 69 -2.29 -13.63 -2.29
CA GLY A 69 -1.78 -14.97 -2.63
C GLY A 69 -0.35 -15.01 -3.18
N ARG A 70 0.48 -14.00 -2.87
CA ARG A 70 1.86 -13.91 -3.34
C ARG A 70 2.88 -14.30 -2.28
N ASP A 71 4.04 -14.73 -2.76
CA ASP A 71 5.28 -14.81 -1.99
C ASP A 71 6.02 -13.47 -2.10
N TYR A 72 6.36 -12.87 -0.95
CA TYR A 72 7.00 -11.56 -0.87
C TYR A 72 8.50 -11.65 -0.61
N GLN A 73 9.09 -12.84 -0.46
CA GLN A 73 10.51 -12.99 -0.14
C GLN A 73 11.44 -12.35 -1.19
N GLN A 74 10.97 -12.23 -2.43
CA GLN A 74 11.71 -11.60 -3.53
C GLN A 74 11.50 -10.08 -3.62
N TRP A 75 10.57 -9.52 -2.85
CA TRP A 75 10.33 -8.08 -2.86
C TRP A 75 11.51 -7.34 -2.24
N ARG A 76 11.94 -6.28 -2.90
CA ARG A 76 13.02 -5.40 -2.46
C ARG A 76 12.52 -3.97 -2.55
N TRP A 77 12.74 -3.20 -1.49
CA TRP A 77 12.26 -1.82 -1.38
C TRP A 77 12.76 -0.93 -2.53
N SER A 78 13.99 -1.14 -3.00
CA SER A 78 14.63 -0.33 -4.04
C SER A 78 14.26 -0.70 -5.47
N ASP A 79 13.85 -1.95 -5.72
CA ASP A 79 13.87 -2.51 -7.08
C ASP A 79 12.48 -2.97 -7.57
N SER A 80 11.47 -3.02 -6.69
CA SER A 80 10.11 -3.44 -7.04
C SER A 80 9.14 -2.27 -6.95
N GLU A 81 8.70 -1.78 -8.12
CA GLU A 81 7.66 -0.75 -8.23
C GLU A 81 6.36 -1.17 -7.52
N GLU A 82 5.98 -2.45 -7.65
CA GLU A 82 4.79 -2.99 -6.98
C GLU A 82 4.96 -2.96 -5.45
N PHE A 83 6.14 -3.32 -4.94
CA PHE A 83 6.38 -3.31 -3.50
C PHE A 83 6.46 -1.88 -2.94
N LEU A 84 7.10 -0.95 -3.66
CA LEU A 84 7.14 0.45 -3.26
C LEU A 84 5.71 1.01 -3.16
N ALA A 85 4.85 0.70 -4.13
CA ALA A 85 3.45 1.09 -4.10
C ALA A 85 2.74 0.49 -2.87
N VAL A 86 2.90 -0.82 -2.62
CA VAL A 86 2.33 -1.49 -1.43
C VAL A 86 2.78 -0.81 -0.14
N ALA A 87 4.08 -0.55 0.01
CA ALA A 87 4.62 0.10 1.20
C ALA A 87 4.06 1.51 1.40
N GLN A 88 3.97 2.32 0.33
CA GLN A 88 3.33 3.63 0.38
C GLN A 88 1.85 3.52 0.74
N GLY A 89 1.14 2.54 0.19
CA GLY A 89 -0.25 2.27 0.52
C GLY A 89 -0.44 1.92 1.99
N LEU A 90 0.41 1.06 2.56
CA LEU A 90 0.38 0.72 3.99
C LEU A 90 0.62 1.95 4.88
N VAL A 91 1.54 2.84 4.48
CA VAL A 91 1.76 4.12 5.19
C VAL A 91 0.48 4.98 5.14
N VAL A 92 -0.11 5.17 3.97
CA VAL A 92 -1.34 5.95 3.77
C VAL A 92 -2.48 5.41 4.63
N MET A 93 -2.75 4.10 4.55
CA MET A 93 -3.78 3.44 5.34
C MET A 93 -3.59 3.69 6.84
N ALA A 94 -2.39 3.43 7.36
CA ALA A 94 -2.12 3.55 8.78
C ALA A 94 -2.10 5.00 9.28
N SER A 95 -1.64 5.95 8.45
CA SER A 95 -1.65 7.38 8.78
C SER A 95 -3.06 7.96 8.88
N VAL A 96 -4.03 7.39 8.15
CA VAL A 96 -5.44 7.87 8.18
C VAL A 96 -6.29 7.11 9.19
N GLN A 97 -6.09 5.79 9.31
CA GLN A 97 -7.02 4.91 10.03
C GLN A 97 -6.45 4.27 11.30
N SER A 98 -5.12 4.36 11.55
CA SER A 98 -4.32 3.68 12.59
C SER A 98 -3.53 2.45 12.11
N LEU A 99 -2.48 2.10 12.86
CA LEU A 99 -1.62 0.95 12.58
C LEU A 99 -2.38 -0.40 12.62
N ASP A 100 -3.48 -0.49 13.36
CA ASP A 100 -4.22 -1.75 13.50
C ASP A 100 -4.81 -2.22 12.16
N VAL A 101 -5.16 -1.28 11.26
CA VAL A 101 -5.74 -1.61 9.95
C VAL A 101 -4.75 -2.35 9.04
N ILE A 102 -3.44 -2.20 9.28
CA ILE A 102 -2.39 -2.86 8.49
C ILE A 102 -1.79 -4.09 9.17
N SER A 103 -2.24 -4.44 10.38
CA SER A 103 -1.70 -5.56 11.18
C SER A 103 -1.55 -6.86 10.38
N SER A 104 -2.61 -7.31 9.70
CA SER A 104 -2.56 -8.55 8.91
C SER A 104 -1.58 -8.52 7.72
N TYR A 105 -1.25 -7.33 7.20
CA TYR A 105 -0.22 -7.18 6.16
C TYR A 105 1.18 -7.14 6.76
N VAL A 106 1.32 -6.55 7.95
CA VAL A 106 2.56 -6.59 8.73
C VAL A 106 2.93 -8.03 9.04
N ASP A 107 2.01 -8.85 9.54
CA ASP A 107 2.26 -10.26 9.86
C ASP A 107 2.77 -11.05 8.63
N LYS A 108 2.19 -10.79 7.45
CA LYS A 108 2.61 -11.41 6.19
C LYS A 108 4.02 -11.01 5.76
N LEU A 109 4.37 -9.73 5.94
CA LEU A 109 5.69 -9.21 5.61
C LEU A 109 6.73 -9.67 6.64
N GLU A 110 6.37 -9.75 7.92
CA GLU A 110 7.22 -10.36 8.96
C GLU A 110 7.53 -11.82 8.64
N ALA A 111 6.51 -12.61 8.29
CA ALA A 111 6.68 -14.01 7.91
C ALA A 111 7.53 -14.21 6.63
N ALA A 112 7.68 -13.14 5.83
CA ALA A 112 8.51 -13.12 4.63
C ALA A 112 9.86 -12.43 4.84
N ASP A 113 10.28 -12.19 6.10
CA ASP A 113 11.52 -11.52 6.48
C ASP A 113 11.71 -10.11 5.89
N GLN A 114 10.61 -9.41 5.59
CA GLN A 114 10.63 -8.03 5.06
C GLN A 114 10.77 -6.97 6.17
N THR A 115 11.57 -7.25 7.19
CA THR A 115 11.69 -6.43 8.40
C THR A 115 12.23 -5.03 8.14
N THR A 116 13.18 -4.88 7.19
CA THR A 116 13.69 -3.56 6.78
C THR A 116 12.58 -2.67 6.23
N ALA A 117 11.70 -3.21 5.39
CA ALA A 117 10.57 -2.47 4.84
C ALA A 117 9.55 -2.11 5.92
N LEU A 118 9.31 -3.01 6.87
CA LEU A 118 8.44 -2.74 8.02
C LEU A 118 8.99 -1.60 8.89
N CYS A 119 10.30 -1.55 9.13
CA CYS A 119 10.93 -0.43 9.82
C CYS A 119 10.67 0.90 9.11
N GLU A 120 10.88 0.96 7.78
CA GLU A 120 10.59 2.14 6.96
C GLU A 120 9.11 2.56 7.03
N ILE A 121 8.19 1.62 6.88
CA ILE A 121 6.74 1.88 6.96
C ILE A 121 6.39 2.49 8.32
N TYR A 122 6.82 1.86 9.41
CA TYR A 122 6.51 2.33 10.77
C TYR A 122 7.15 3.68 11.08
N ALA A 123 8.39 3.93 10.64
CA ALA A 123 9.03 5.24 10.79
C ALA A 123 8.23 6.34 10.08
N LYS A 124 7.81 6.08 8.84
CA LYS A 124 7.00 7.01 8.04
C LYS A 124 5.63 7.29 8.65
N VAL A 125 4.90 6.26 9.09
CA VAL A 125 3.59 6.43 9.76
C VAL A 125 3.72 7.31 11.00
N ASN A 126 4.81 7.15 11.77
CA ASN A 126 5.07 7.92 12.98
C ASN A 126 5.75 9.27 12.72
N LYS A 127 6.00 9.64 11.45
CA LYS A 127 6.70 10.88 11.04
C LYS A 127 8.05 11.04 11.74
N ARG A 128 8.81 9.95 11.81
CA ARG A 128 10.14 9.88 12.44
C ARG A 128 11.15 9.33 11.46
N GLU A 129 12.41 9.66 11.70
CA GLU A 129 13.54 9.02 11.03
C GLU A 129 13.67 7.57 11.50
N ILE A 130 14.20 6.70 10.64
CA ILE A 130 14.30 5.26 10.92
C ILE A 130 15.23 4.97 12.11
N ASP A 131 16.25 5.80 12.31
CA ASP A 131 17.25 5.70 13.38
C ASP A 131 16.82 6.41 14.69
N ASN A 132 15.64 7.04 14.71
CA ASN A 132 15.08 7.65 15.90
C ASN A 132 15.05 6.63 17.05
N GLN A 133 15.51 7.01 18.25
CA GLN A 133 15.67 6.07 19.37
C GLN A 133 14.37 5.34 19.71
N THR A 134 13.23 6.03 19.77
CA THR A 134 11.93 5.40 20.04
C THR A 134 11.55 4.36 18.98
N MET A 135 11.88 4.62 17.71
CA MET A 135 11.65 3.68 16.61
C MET A 135 12.59 2.48 16.73
N GLN A 136 13.88 2.71 16.97
CA GLN A 136 14.87 1.65 17.16
C GLN A 136 14.51 0.73 18.34
N ASP A 137 14.09 1.30 19.48
CA ASP A 137 13.63 0.52 20.63
C ASP A 137 12.42 -0.34 20.27
N PHE A 138 11.48 0.18 19.47
CA PHE A 138 10.34 -0.59 18.99
C PHE A 138 10.76 -1.72 18.04
N PHE A 139 11.63 -1.44 17.08
CA PHE A 139 12.13 -2.43 16.13
C PHE A 139 12.90 -3.55 16.83
N GLN A 140 13.69 -3.24 17.86
CA GLN A 140 14.39 -4.23 18.68
C GLN A 140 13.40 -5.10 19.48
N ARG A 141 12.37 -4.50 20.10
CA ARG A 141 11.33 -5.28 20.80
C ARG A 141 10.58 -6.24 19.87
N LYS A 142 10.42 -5.85 18.60
CA LYS A 142 9.84 -6.69 17.54
C LYS A 142 10.83 -7.68 16.93
N ALA A 143 12.10 -7.67 17.35
CA ALA A 143 13.20 -8.45 16.79
C ALA A 143 13.44 -8.21 15.28
N TRP A 144 13.08 -7.04 14.77
CA TRP A 144 13.28 -6.66 13.35
C TRP A 144 14.69 -6.16 13.06
N VAL A 145 15.35 -5.64 14.08
CA VAL A 145 16.75 -5.21 14.05
C VAL A 145 17.47 -5.82 15.26
N PRO A 146 18.77 -6.13 15.15
CA PRO A 146 19.52 -6.65 16.28
C PRO A 146 19.57 -5.65 17.44
N PRO A 147 19.66 -6.14 18.70
CA PRO A 147 19.98 -5.28 19.82
C PRO A 147 21.35 -4.64 19.60
N LYS A 148 21.47 -3.37 20.00
CA LYS A 148 22.77 -2.67 20.01
C LYS A 148 23.67 -3.22 21.11
#